data_AF-A0A1S4CMS3-F1
#
_entry.id   AF-A0A1S4CMS3-F1
#
_cell.length_a   1.000
_cell.length_b   1.000
_cell.length_c   1.000
_cell.angle_alpha   90.00
_cell.angle_beta   90.00
_cell.angle_gamma   90.00
#
_symmetry.space_group_name_H-M   'P 1'
#
loop_
_entity.id
_entity.type
_entity.pdbx_description
1 polymer ?
#
loop_
_entity_poly.entity_id
_entity_poly.type
_entity_poly.pdbx_seq_one_letter_code
_entity_poly.pdbx_strand_id
1 'polypeptide(L)'
;MKWMGGSVSQSMEGFRAKFRVATMVLLALWIGLAGLYGMIKPISNGCTMTYMYPTYIPIPTPANVSSTKYGLHLYHEGWKRIDFNDHLKKLTGVPVLFIPGNGGSYKQVRSVAAESDRAYQGGPLERSFYQEVSQSLGEGVDFDVTNTPLPYQYTSMLDWFAVDLEGEHSAMDGRILEEHTDYVVYAIHRV
;
A
#
# COMPACT_ATOMS: atom_id res chain seq x y z
N MET A 1 -14.07 -86.95 -20.51
CA MET A 1 -13.58 -85.58 -20.81
C MET A 1 -14.35 -84.59 -19.94
N LYS A 2 -13.76 -84.14 -18.82
CA LYS A 2 -14.37 -83.13 -17.94
C LYS A 2 -13.48 -81.89 -17.99
N TRP A 3 -14.01 -80.83 -18.59
CA TRP A 3 -13.37 -79.54 -18.82
C TRP A 3 -12.98 -78.87 -17.49
N MET A 4 -11.71 -78.49 -17.32
CA MET A 4 -11.15 -77.78 -16.15
C MET A 4 -10.74 -76.34 -16.52
N GLY A 5 -11.56 -75.62 -17.29
CA GLY A 5 -11.21 -74.28 -17.83
C GLY A 5 -11.79 -73.06 -17.09
N GLY A 6 -12.69 -73.23 -16.11
CA GLY A 6 -13.50 -72.11 -15.61
C GLY A 6 -12.97 -71.33 -14.39
N SER A 7 -12.08 -71.91 -13.58
CA SER A 7 -11.77 -71.35 -12.25
C SER A 7 -10.66 -70.29 -12.25
N VAL A 8 -9.73 -70.33 -13.21
CA VAL A 8 -8.58 -69.39 -13.26
C VAL A 8 -9.03 -67.99 -13.74
N SER A 9 -10.00 -67.93 -14.66
CA SER A 9 -10.45 -66.66 -15.26
C SER A 9 -11.20 -65.76 -14.26
N GLN A 10 -12.03 -66.34 -13.37
CA GLN A 10 -12.79 -65.55 -12.38
C GLN A 10 -11.90 -64.96 -11.27
N SER A 11 -10.80 -65.64 -10.91
CA SER A 11 -9.85 -65.16 -9.89
C SER A 11 -9.06 -63.93 -10.38
N MET A 12 -8.68 -63.90 -11.65
CA MET A 12 -7.88 -62.82 -12.25
C MET A 12 -8.70 -61.53 -12.45
N GLU A 13 -9.99 -61.63 -12.77
CA GLU A 13 -10.89 -60.47 -12.90
C GLU A 13 -11.19 -59.82 -11.55
N GLY A 14 -11.43 -60.63 -10.50
CA GLY A 14 -11.61 -60.12 -9.13
C GLY A 14 -10.35 -59.44 -8.58
N PHE A 15 -9.16 -59.94 -8.92
CA PHE A 15 -7.90 -59.31 -8.55
C PHE A 15 -7.68 -57.97 -9.26
N ARG A 16 -7.99 -57.89 -10.56
CA ARG A 16 -7.95 -56.64 -11.34
C ARG A 16 -8.94 -55.60 -10.82
N ALA A 17 -10.14 -56.00 -10.44
CA ALA A 17 -11.14 -55.09 -9.87
C ALA A 17 -10.68 -54.51 -8.52
N LYS A 18 -10.10 -55.33 -7.63
CA LYS A 18 -9.53 -54.87 -6.36
C LYS A 18 -8.37 -53.90 -6.56
N PHE A 19 -7.51 -54.15 -7.55
CA PHE A 19 -6.41 -53.25 -7.90
C PHE A 19 -6.92 -51.90 -8.41
N ARG A 20 -7.97 -51.89 -9.24
CA ARG A 20 -8.61 -50.67 -9.74
C ARG A 20 -9.23 -49.84 -8.62
N VAL A 21 -9.92 -50.48 -7.68
CA VAL A 21 -10.49 -49.80 -6.51
C VAL A 21 -9.38 -49.23 -5.63
N ALA A 22 -8.32 -50.00 -5.36
CA ALA A 22 -7.17 -49.52 -4.60
C ALA A 22 -6.51 -48.30 -5.27
N THR A 23 -6.33 -48.31 -6.59
CA THR A 23 -5.78 -47.15 -7.32
C THR A 23 -6.69 -45.91 -7.23
N MET A 24 -8.01 -46.07 -7.29
CA MET A 24 -8.95 -44.95 -7.15
C MET A 24 -8.90 -44.34 -5.74
N VAL A 25 -8.84 -45.18 -4.71
CA VAL A 25 -8.73 -44.72 -3.31
C VAL A 25 -7.42 -43.97 -3.08
N LEU A 26 -6.30 -44.49 -3.60
CA LEU A 26 -5.00 -43.84 -3.48
C LEU A 26 -4.96 -42.49 -4.20
N LEU A 27 -5.55 -42.39 -5.40
CA LEU A 27 -5.67 -41.13 -6.13
C LEU A 27 -6.53 -40.10 -5.39
N ALA A 28 -7.68 -40.53 -4.85
CA ALA A 28 -8.55 -39.66 -4.07
C ALA A 28 -7.86 -39.14 -2.80
N LEU A 29 -7.13 -40.02 -2.09
CA LEU A 29 -6.33 -39.63 -0.94
C LEU A 29 -5.22 -38.65 -1.31
N TRP A 30 -4.54 -38.87 -2.44
CA TRP A 30 -3.47 -37.98 -2.91
C TRP A 30 -4.00 -36.58 -3.27
N ILE A 31 -5.13 -36.50 -3.98
CA ILE A 31 -5.79 -35.22 -4.29
C ILE A 31 -6.26 -34.54 -3.00
N GLY A 32 -6.83 -35.29 -2.06
CA GLY A 32 -7.23 -34.78 -0.76
C GLY A 32 -6.05 -34.21 0.04
N LEU A 33 -4.92 -34.91 0.04
CA LEU A 33 -3.69 -34.45 0.71
C LEU A 33 -3.10 -33.20 0.05
N ALA A 34 -3.09 -33.15 -1.28
CA ALA A 34 -2.61 -32.00 -2.04
C ALA A 34 -3.51 -30.76 -1.84
N GLY A 35 -4.83 -30.94 -1.84
CA GLY A 35 -5.79 -29.88 -1.52
C GLY A 35 -5.64 -29.37 -0.09
N LEU A 36 -5.49 -30.28 0.88
CA LEU A 36 -5.25 -29.93 2.27
C LEU A 36 -3.91 -29.18 2.45
N TYR A 37 -2.85 -29.62 1.77
CA TYR A 37 -1.56 -28.94 1.76
C TYR A 37 -1.67 -27.52 1.19
N GLY A 38 -2.43 -27.34 0.09
CA GLY A 38 -2.70 -26.02 -0.49
C GLY A 38 -3.45 -25.08 0.46
N MET A 39 -4.38 -25.62 1.26
CA MET A 39 -5.12 -24.82 2.26
C MET A 39 -4.32 -24.50 3.53
N ILE A 40 -3.38 -25.38 3.92
CA ILE A 40 -2.53 -25.18 5.11
C ILE A 40 -1.31 -24.33 4.80
N LYS A 41 -0.89 -24.22 3.53
CA LYS A 41 0.27 -23.42 3.13
C LYS A 41 0.02 -21.95 3.53
N PRO A 42 0.78 -21.41 4.50
CA PRO A 42 0.60 -20.03 4.90
C PRO A 42 0.95 -19.12 3.74
N ILE A 43 0.06 -18.18 3.43
CA ILE A 43 0.38 -17.08 2.54
C ILE A 43 1.49 -16.28 3.24
N SER A 44 2.58 -15.99 2.53
CA SER A 44 3.63 -15.14 3.07
C SER A 44 3.03 -13.78 3.41
N ASN A 45 3.28 -13.29 4.63
CA ASN A 45 2.89 -11.95 5.00
C ASN A 45 3.75 -10.95 4.20
N GLY A 46 3.20 -10.39 3.12
CA GLY A 46 3.81 -9.25 2.40
C GLY A 46 3.71 -7.93 3.19
N CYS A 47 3.04 -7.95 4.36
CA CYS A 47 2.94 -6.81 5.25
C CYS A 47 4.27 -6.57 5.98
N THR A 48 5.10 -5.68 5.44
CA THR A 48 6.26 -5.13 6.15
C THR A 48 5.82 -3.93 6.98
N MET A 49 6.34 -3.84 8.21
CA MET A 49 6.15 -2.67 9.07
C MET A 49 6.76 -1.42 8.44
N THR A 50 5.93 -0.43 8.15
CA THR A 50 6.37 0.89 7.70
C THR A 50 6.62 1.78 8.91
N TYR A 51 7.84 2.26 9.07
CA TYR A 51 8.20 3.25 10.09
C TYR A 51 8.34 4.63 9.46
N MET A 52 7.85 5.63 10.18
CA MET A 52 7.88 7.05 9.79
C MET A 52 8.22 7.90 11.02
N TYR A 53 8.91 9.02 10.79
CA TYR A 53 9.32 10.00 11.79
C TYR A 53 8.81 11.38 11.35
N PRO A 54 7.49 11.62 11.46
CA PRO A 54 6.86 12.80 10.92
C PRO A 54 7.18 14.03 11.78
N THR A 55 7.70 15.07 11.15
CA THR A 55 7.88 16.40 11.75
C THR A 55 7.03 17.40 10.98
N TYR A 56 6.24 18.21 11.69
CA TYR A 56 5.40 19.25 11.08
C TYR A 56 5.97 20.62 11.39
N ILE A 57 6.46 21.29 10.35
CA ILE A 57 7.08 22.62 10.44
C ILE A 57 6.00 23.66 10.20
N PRO A 58 5.63 24.49 11.19
CA PRO A 58 4.60 25.50 11.01
C PRO A 58 5.06 26.58 10.04
N ILE A 59 4.20 26.96 9.10
CA ILE A 59 4.44 28.05 8.16
C ILE A 59 3.85 29.33 8.75
N PRO A 60 4.66 30.38 8.94
CA PRO A 60 4.18 31.62 9.53
C PRO A 60 3.03 32.24 8.72
N THR A 61 1.89 32.43 9.39
CA THR A 61 0.74 33.18 8.89
C THR A 61 0.97 34.69 9.12
N PRO A 62 0.78 35.55 8.10
CA PRO A 62 0.79 36.99 8.29
C PRO A 62 -0.37 37.42 9.17
N ALA A 63 -0.18 38.49 9.95
CA ALA A 63 -1.18 39.03 10.87
C ALA A 63 -2.50 39.48 10.18
N ASN A 64 -2.50 39.63 8.86
CA ASN A 64 -3.64 40.10 8.08
C ASN A 64 -4.61 38.97 7.63
N VAL A 65 -4.32 37.70 7.95
CA VAL A 65 -5.18 36.58 7.57
C VAL A 65 -6.28 36.41 8.60
N SER A 66 -7.54 36.39 8.15
CA SER A 66 -8.75 36.41 8.97
C SER A 66 -8.91 35.23 9.95
N SER A 67 -8.16 34.14 9.75
CA SER A 67 -8.25 32.94 10.57
C SER A 67 -6.89 32.65 11.21
N THR A 68 -6.73 33.02 12.48
CA THR A 68 -5.69 32.47 13.36
C THR A 68 -6.01 31.04 13.80
N LYS A 69 -7.18 30.53 13.40
CA LYS A 69 -7.73 29.23 13.78
C LYS A 69 -7.13 28.09 12.98
N TYR A 70 -6.89 28.29 11.68
CA TYR A 70 -6.35 27.26 10.80
C TYR A 70 -4.84 27.40 10.61
N GLY A 71 -4.18 26.28 10.36
CA GLY A 71 -2.73 26.18 10.24
C GLY A 71 -2.27 25.70 8.86
N LEU A 72 -1.04 26.04 8.50
CA LEU A 72 -0.35 25.48 7.33
C LEU A 72 0.99 24.91 7.80
N HIS A 73 1.25 23.66 7.48
CA HIS A 73 2.45 22.96 7.91
C HIS A 73 3.20 22.36 6.73
N LEU A 74 4.53 22.43 6.74
CA LEU A 74 5.37 21.61 5.87
C LEU A 74 5.69 20.29 6.59
N TYR A 75 5.42 19.17 5.92
CA TYR A 75 5.82 17.86 6.37
C TYR A 75 7.31 17.64 6.10
N HIS A 76 8.02 17.12 7.10
CA HIS A 76 9.41 16.69 6.99
C HIS A 76 9.56 15.29 7.58
N GLU A 77 10.16 14.38 6.82
CA GLU A 77 10.51 13.04 7.29
C GLU A 77 11.90 13.07 7.94
N GLY A 78 11.98 12.65 9.20
CA GLY A 78 13.27 12.44 9.87
C GLY A 78 13.27 12.74 11.37
N TRP A 79 14.22 12.12 12.06
CA TRP A 79 14.42 12.28 13.51
C TRP A 79 15.43 13.40 13.86
N LYS A 80 16.14 13.93 12.87
CA LYS A 80 17.19 14.93 13.06
C LYS A 80 16.58 16.27 13.46
N ARG A 81 17.15 16.94 14.46
CA ARG A 81 16.79 18.32 14.78
C ARG A 81 17.13 19.22 13.61
N ILE A 82 16.13 19.95 13.13
CA ILE A 82 16.22 20.92 12.03
C ILE A 82 15.85 22.31 12.54
N ASP A 83 16.50 23.32 11.97
CA ASP A 83 16.05 24.71 12.12
C ASP A 83 14.93 24.96 11.10
N PHE A 84 13.74 25.27 11.59
CA PHE A 84 12.55 25.44 10.76
C PHE A 84 12.69 26.59 9.76
N ASN A 85 13.30 27.71 10.16
CA ASN A 85 13.43 28.88 9.29
C ASN A 85 14.46 28.64 8.19
N ASP A 86 15.54 27.94 8.49
CA ASP A 86 16.54 27.54 7.50
C ASP A 86 15.98 26.48 6.55
N HIS A 87 15.22 25.51 7.06
CA HIS A 87 14.63 24.45 6.24
C HIS A 87 13.62 25.02 5.23
N LEU A 88 12.75 25.94 5.65
CA LEU A 88 11.78 26.61 4.77
C LEU A 88 12.44 27.42 3.64
N LYS A 89 13.70 27.86 3.80
CA LYS A 89 14.46 28.59 2.76
C LYS A 89 15.14 27.66 1.75
N LYS A 90 15.23 26.37 2.06
CA LYS A 90 15.98 25.36 1.29
C LYS A 90 15.06 24.38 0.57
N LEU A 91 13.78 24.72 0.41
CA LEU A 91 12.84 23.92 -0.34
C LEU A 91 13.23 23.91 -1.83
N THR A 92 13.33 22.72 -2.40
CA THR A 92 13.72 22.51 -3.81
C THR A 92 12.81 21.49 -4.50
N GLY A 93 11.85 20.92 -3.78
CA GLY A 93 10.92 19.93 -4.29
C GLY A 93 9.76 20.56 -5.06
N VAL A 94 8.94 19.69 -5.65
CA VAL A 94 7.65 20.07 -6.24
C VAL A 94 6.68 20.27 -5.08
N PRO A 95 6.02 21.43 -4.95
CA PRO A 95 5.06 21.67 -3.88
C PRO A 95 3.81 20.81 -4.08
N VAL A 96 3.36 20.16 -3.00
CA VAL A 96 2.11 19.40 -2.97
C VAL A 96 1.28 19.84 -1.78
N LEU A 97 0.05 20.29 -2.02
CA LEU A 97 -0.87 20.70 -0.96
C LEU A 97 -1.84 19.56 -0.61
N PHE A 98 -1.77 19.10 0.63
CA PHE A 98 -2.70 18.15 1.23
C PHE A 98 -3.82 18.89 1.96
N ILE A 99 -5.05 18.57 1.58
CA ILE A 99 -6.27 19.09 2.20
C ILE A 99 -6.98 17.91 2.87
N PRO A 100 -7.18 17.93 4.20
CA PRO A 100 -7.88 16.84 4.89
C PRO A 100 -9.37 16.84 4.53
N GLY A 101 -10.00 15.68 4.68
CA GLY A 101 -11.45 15.54 4.54
C GLY A 101 -12.22 16.12 5.74
N ASN A 102 -13.55 15.98 5.72
CA ASN A 102 -14.44 16.37 6.82
C ASN A 102 -14.03 15.74 8.16
N GLY A 103 -13.82 16.55 9.20
CA GLY A 103 -13.31 16.08 10.50
C GLY A 103 -11.89 15.48 10.45
N GLY A 104 -11.20 15.66 9.33
CA GLY A 104 -9.89 15.07 9.07
C GLY A 104 -8.76 15.87 9.69
N SER A 105 -7.70 15.18 10.06
CA SER A 105 -6.45 15.82 10.50
C SER A 105 -5.49 15.94 9.32
N TYR A 106 -4.81 17.08 9.22
CA TYR A 106 -3.67 17.27 8.30
C TYR A 106 -2.60 16.19 8.44
N LYS A 107 -2.51 15.55 9.61
CA LYS A 107 -1.54 14.48 9.90
C LYS A 107 -1.80 13.18 9.15
N GLN A 108 -2.92 13.07 8.44
CA GLN A 108 -3.23 11.95 7.55
C GLN A 108 -2.24 11.85 6.37
N VAL A 109 -1.63 12.98 5.97
CA VAL A 109 -0.62 13.02 4.90
C VAL A 109 0.63 12.18 5.20
N ARG A 110 0.87 11.85 6.47
CA ARG A 110 2.14 11.26 6.93
C ARG A 110 2.59 10.03 6.16
N SER A 111 1.66 9.13 5.84
CA SER A 111 2.02 7.86 5.20
C SER A 111 2.42 8.05 3.75
N VAL A 112 1.71 8.92 3.01
CA VAL A 112 2.05 9.21 1.62
C VAL A 112 3.29 10.08 1.51
N ALA A 113 3.45 11.07 2.40
CA ALA A 113 4.62 11.94 2.40
C ALA A 113 5.90 11.16 2.74
N ALA A 114 5.87 10.33 3.79
CA ALA A 114 7.01 9.47 4.17
C ALA A 114 7.41 8.52 3.04
N GLU A 115 6.43 7.88 2.37
CA GLU A 115 6.74 6.96 1.28
C GLU A 115 7.24 7.69 0.03
N SER A 116 6.75 8.89 -0.26
CA SER A 116 7.28 9.69 -1.37
C SER A 116 8.72 10.17 -1.12
N ASP A 117 9.05 10.55 0.12
CA ASP A 117 10.42 10.91 0.52
C ASP A 117 11.35 9.71 0.44
N ARG A 118 10.92 8.55 0.96
CA ARG A 118 11.63 7.27 0.82
C ARG A 118 11.90 6.93 -0.65
N ALA A 119 10.90 7.08 -1.50
CA ALA A 119 11.02 6.79 -2.93
C ALA A 119 11.95 7.78 -3.65
N TYR A 120 12.06 9.02 -3.18
CA TYR A 120 13.04 9.99 -3.67
C TYR A 120 14.47 9.73 -3.14
N GLN A 121 14.64 9.21 -1.93
CA GLN A 121 15.96 8.94 -1.34
C GLN A 121 16.64 7.65 -1.82
N GLY A 122 15.95 6.80 -2.59
CA GLY A 122 16.51 5.56 -3.14
C GLY A 122 15.63 4.32 -2.98
N GLY A 123 14.36 4.49 -2.60
CA GLY A 123 13.37 3.42 -2.56
C GLY A 123 13.35 2.62 -1.25
N PRO A 124 12.51 1.59 -1.16
CA PRO A 124 12.37 0.73 0.01
C PRO A 124 13.68 -0.02 0.29
N LEU A 125 13.92 -0.34 1.57
CA LEU A 125 15.10 -1.11 2.00
C LEU A 125 15.21 -2.46 1.27
N GLU A 126 14.09 -3.00 0.79
CA GLU A 126 14.01 -4.28 0.11
C GLU A 126 13.51 -4.13 -1.33
N ARG A 127 14.32 -4.61 -2.28
CA ARG A 127 14.16 -4.38 -3.72
C ARG A 127 12.88 -4.97 -4.31
N SER A 128 12.27 -5.97 -3.65
CA SER A 128 11.03 -6.63 -4.09
C SER A 128 9.75 -5.90 -3.68
N PHE A 129 9.83 -4.86 -2.83
CA PHE A 129 8.66 -4.25 -2.22
C PHE A 129 7.67 -3.66 -3.24
N TYR A 130 8.17 -2.94 -4.25
CA TYR A 130 7.30 -2.43 -5.33
C TYR A 130 6.92 -3.51 -6.36
N GLN A 131 7.70 -4.60 -6.46
CA GLN A 131 7.44 -5.71 -7.38
C GLN A 131 6.20 -6.51 -6.96
N GLU A 132 6.02 -6.74 -5.65
CA GLU A 132 4.94 -7.59 -5.13
C GLU A 132 3.55 -6.97 -5.36
N VAL A 133 3.44 -5.64 -5.26
CA VAL A 133 2.18 -4.91 -5.54
C VAL A 133 1.74 -5.11 -6.99
N SER A 134 2.67 -5.07 -7.94
CA SER A 134 2.39 -5.29 -9.37
C SER A 134 1.86 -6.70 -9.67
N GLN A 135 2.31 -7.72 -8.92
CA GLN A 135 1.88 -9.10 -9.10
C GLN A 135 0.45 -9.38 -8.58
N SER A 136 -0.08 -8.51 -7.72
CA SER A 136 -1.46 -8.63 -7.18
C SER A 136 -2.54 -7.90 -7.99
N LEU A 137 -2.13 -7.01 -8.91
CA LEU A 137 -3.02 -6.36 -9.88
C LEU A 137 -3.25 -7.28 -11.07
N GLY A 138 -4.06 -8.32 -10.86
CA GLY A 138 -4.84 -9.08 -11.85
C GLY A 138 -4.13 -9.53 -13.14
N GLU A 139 -4.08 -10.83 -13.36
CA GLU A 139 -3.98 -11.46 -14.70
C GLU A 139 -4.76 -10.65 -15.74
N GLY A 140 -4.08 -9.92 -16.62
CA GLY A 140 -4.75 -9.14 -17.67
C GLY A 140 -3.90 -8.11 -18.39
N VAL A 141 -2.80 -7.63 -17.79
CA VAL A 141 -1.83 -6.80 -18.50
C VAL A 141 -0.44 -7.31 -18.14
N ASP A 142 0.22 -7.98 -19.09
CA ASP A 142 1.65 -8.25 -19.02
C ASP A 142 2.40 -6.91 -19.04
N PHE A 143 2.49 -6.26 -17.89
CA PHE A 143 3.48 -5.22 -17.68
C PHE A 143 4.78 -5.94 -17.38
N ASP A 144 5.61 -6.09 -18.41
CA ASP A 144 6.93 -6.72 -18.32
C ASP A 144 7.88 -5.86 -17.47
N VAL A 145 7.79 -6.02 -16.15
CA VAL A 145 8.64 -5.37 -15.13
C VAL A 145 10.13 -5.70 -15.34
N THR A 146 10.46 -6.75 -16.10
CA THR A 146 11.87 -7.13 -16.32
C THR A 146 12.58 -6.24 -17.35
N ASN A 147 11.84 -5.58 -18.24
CA ASN A 147 12.40 -4.76 -19.32
C ASN A 147 12.22 -3.24 -19.13
N THR A 148 11.41 -2.80 -18.18
CA THR A 148 11.35 -1.40 -17.78
C THR A 148 12.18 -1.21 -16.51
N PRO A 149 13.36 -0.56 -16.56
CA PRO A 149 14.04 -0.13 -15.35
C PRO A 149 13.15 0.92 -14.69
N LEU A 150 12.28 0.50 -13.78
CA LEU A 150 11.59 1.44 -12.90
C LEU A 150 12.70 2.26 -12.25
N PRO A 151 12.71 3.58 -12.39
CA PRO A 151 13.70 4.39 -11.71
C PRO A 151 13.48 4.12 -10.23
N TYR A 152 14.42 3.41 -9.59
CA TYR A 152 14.40 3.10 -8.16
C TYR A 152 14.34 4.38 -7.29
N GLN A 153 14.49 5.53 -7.95
CA GLN A 153 14.53 6.85 -7.36
C GLN A 153 13.71 7.81 -8.22
N TYR A 154 12.75 8.50 -7.60
CA TYR A 154 12.05 9.60 -8.27
C TYR A 154 13.01 10.76 -8.55
N THR A 155 12.84 11.45 -9.68
CA THR A 155 13.75 12.54 -10.08
C THR A 155 13.57 13.81 -9.25
N SER A 156 12.39 13.98 -8.66
CA SER A 156 12.01 15.19 -7.93
C SER A 156 11.49 14.83 -6.56
N MET A 157 11.95 15.55 -5.55
CA MET A 157 11.39 15.51 -4.20
C MET A 157 10.01 16.16 -4.18
N LEU A 158 9.11 15.70 -3.32
CA LEU A 158 7.82 16.34 -3.09
C LEU A 158 7.86 17.07 -1.75
N ASP A 159 7.65 18.39 -1.77
CA ASP A 159 7.52 19.21 -0.58
C ASP A 159 6.04 19.24 -0.17
N TRP A 160 5.68 18.41 0.81
CA TRP A 160 4.29 18.24 1.24
C TRP A 160 3.86 19.32 2.23
N PHE A 161 2.97 20.19 1.79
CA PHE A 161 2.27 21.16 2.63
C PHE A 161 0.94 20.56 3.06
N ALA A 162 0.55 20.75 4.32
CA ALA A 162 -0.67 20.20 4.88
C ALA A 162 -1.47 21.30 5.58
N VAL A 163 -2.73 21.45 5.17
CA VAL A 163 -3.67 22.41 5.74
C VAL A 163 -4.29 21.82 6.99
N ASP A 164 -4.15 22.51 8.13
CA ASP A 164 -4.81 22.17 9.39
C ASP A 164 -6.13 22.92 9.52
N LEU A 165 -7.23 22.18 9.37
CA LEU A 165 -8.60 22.69 9.49
C LEU A 165 -9.21 22.36 10.88
N GLU A 166 -8.36 22.12 11.88
CA GLU A 166 -8.74 21.83 13.28
C GLU A 166 -9.65 20.60 13.45
N GLY A 167 -9.76 19.74 12.42
CA GLY A 167 -10.64 18.57 12.45
C GLY A 167 -12.12 18.94 12.54
N GLU A 168 -12.53 20.10 12.02
CA GLU A 168 -13.93 20.52 12.05
C GLU A 168 -14.82 19.76 11.05
N HIS A 169 -16.10 19.65 11.40
CA HIS A 169 -17.10 18.99 10.57
C HIS A 169 -17.78 19.97 9.60
N SER A 170 -17.16 20.20 8.44
CA SER A 170 -17.67 21.10 7.39
C SER A 170 -18.79 20.51 6.53
N ALA A 171 -19.02 19.19 6.56
CA ALA A 171 -19.93 18.51 5.62
C ALA A 171 -21.39 19.01 5.66
N MET A 172 -21.84 19.60 6.77
CA MET A 172 -23.22 20.09 6.97
C MET A 172 -23.28 21.53 7.51
N ASP A 173 -22.16 22.25 7.52
CA ASP A 173 -22.09 23.65 7.97
C ASP A 173 -21.48 24.51 6.86
N GLY A 174 -22.34 25.26 6.16
CA GLY A 174 -21.93 26.10 5.03
C GLY A 174 -20.98 27.23 5.42
N ARG A 175 -21.05 27.73 6.66
CA ARG A 175 -20.15 28.78 7.13
C ARG A 175 -18.76 28.22 7.38
N ILE A 176 -18.67 27.06 8.03
CA ILE A 176 -17.38 26.38 8.22
C ILE A 176 -16.77 26.00 6.86
N LEU A 177 -17.58 25.52 5.92
CA LEU A 177 -17.12 25.19 4.58
C LEU A 177 -16.57 26.40 3.81
N GLU A 178 -17.22 27.57 3.93
CA GLU A 178 -16.74 28.83 3.37
C GLU A 178 -15.41 29.26 4.02
N GLU A 179 -15.33 29.24 5.36
CA GLU A 179 -14.09 29.54 6.10
C GLU A 179 -12.93 28.60 5.72
N HIS A 180 -13.21 27.29 5.54
CA HIS A 180 -12.23 26.31 5.07
C HIS A 180 -11.77 26.61 3.66
N THR A 181 -12.69 26.98 2.77
CA THR A 181 -12.39 27.32 1.37
C THR A 181 -11.49 28.56 1.29
N ASP A 182 -11.84 29.62 2.01
CA ASP A 182 -11.04 30.85 2.07
C ASP A 182 -9.62 30.58 2.57
N TYR A 183 -9.48 29.74 3.60
CA TYR A 183 -8.17 29.39 4.12
C TYR A 183 -7.35 28.53 3.16
N VAL A 184 -7.98 27.58 2.46
CA VAL A 184 -7.31 26.77 1.43
C VAL A 184 -6.83 27.64 0.28
N VAL A 185 -7.63 28.62 -0.18
CA VAL A 185 -7.21 29.58 -1.21
C VAL A 185 -6.01 30.39 -0.72
N TYR A 186 -6.03 30.86 0.53
CA TYR A 186 -4.87 31.51 1.14
C TYR A 186 -3.63 30.59 1.15
N ALA A 187 -3.79 29.31 1.51
CA ALA A 187 -2.68 28.35 1.52
C ALA A 187 -2.09 28.12 0.13
N ILE A 188 -2.92 28.04 -0.92
CA ILE A 188 -2.47 27.90 -2.32
C ILE A 188 -1.61 29.11 -2.74
N HIS A 189 -1.97 30.32 -2.33
CA HIS A 189 -1.16 31.51 -2.63
C HIS A 189 0.13 31.61 -1.81
N ARG A 190 0.23 30.85 -0.71
CA ARG A 190 1.36 30.88 0.20
C ARG A 190 2.46 29.88 -0.18
N VAL A 191 2.07 28.75 -0.76
CA VAL A 191 2.93 27.67 -1.28
C VAL A 191 3.48 28.05 -2.63
#